data_AF-A0A843BZT4-F1
#
_entry.id   AF-A0A843BZT4-F1
#
_cell.length_a   1.000
_cell.length_b   1.000
_cell.length_c   1.000
_cell.angle_alpha   90.00
_cell.angle_beta   90.00
_cell.angle_gamma   90.00
#
_symmetry.space_group_name_H-M   'P 1'
#
loop_
_entity.id
_entity.type
_entity.pdbx_description
1 polymer ?
#
loop_
_entity_poly.entity_id
_entity_poly.type
_entity_poly.pdbx_seq_one_letter_code
_entity_poly.pdbx_strand_id
1 'polypeptide(L)' 'MENCKNPWKDGCQSENIKLYILVEGEKLPICKHCWSGIAEQKKEWGN' A
#
# COMPACT_ATOMS: atom_id res chain seq x y z
N MET A 1 -17.34 1.18 -3.46
CA MET A 1 -16.07 1.92 -3.45
C MET A 1 -14.98 1.00 -2.89
N GLU A 2 -13.74 1.11 -3.39
CA GLU A 2 -12.61 0.29 -2.95
C GLU A 2 -11.74 1.12 -1.99
N ASN A 3 -11.41 0.54 -0.83
CA ASN A 3 -10.60 1.19 0.19
C ASN A 3 -9.17 0.65 0.17
N CYS A 4 -8.23 1.50 0.55
CA CYS A 4 -6.84 1.13 0.79
C CYS A 4 -6.76 -0.10 1.71
N LYS A 5 -5.91 -1.06 1.34
CA LYS A 5 -5.58 -2.24 2.14
C LYS A 5 -4.07 -2.30 2.34
N ASN A 6 -3.49 -1.23 2.88
CA ASN A 6 -2.06 -1.19 3.19
C ASN A 6 -1.75 -2.22 4.30
N PRO A 7 -0.99 -3.30 4.02
CA PRO A 7 -0.70 -4.32 5.02
C PRO A 7 0.27 -3.84 6.12
N TRP A 8 0.92 -2.69 5.91
CA TRP A 8 1.86 -2.09 6.88
C TRP A 8 1.25 -0.91 7.64
N LYS A 9 -0.03 -0.59 7.42
CA LYS A 9 -0.75 0.48 8.15
C LYS A 9 -2.21 0.10 8.34
N ASP A 10 -2.54 -0.28 9.56
CA ASP A 10 -3.89 -0.68 9.93
C ASP A 10 -4.89 0.48 9.78
N GLY A 11 -6.12 0.13 9.39
CA GLY A 11 -7.28 1.02 9.47
C GLY A 11 -7.37 2.11 8.40
N CYS A 12 -6.54 2.13 7.36
CA CYS A 12 -6.68 3.12 6.29
C CYS A 12 -7.96 2.88 5.46
N GLN A 13 -8.91 3.82 5.49
CA GLN A 13 -10.17 3.75 4.73
C GLN A 13 -10.18 4.69 3.50
N SER A 14 -9.02 5.11 3.01
CA SER A 14 -8.96 6.03 1.87
C SER A 14 -9.31 5.33 0.56
N GLU A 15 -10.17 5.97 -0.23
CA GLU A 15 -10.57 5.51 -1.57
C GLU A 15 -9.67 6.06 -2.69
N ASN A 16 -8.70 6.92 -2.36
CA ASN A 16 -7.79 7.54 -3.33
C ASN A 16 -6.66 6.58 -3.74
N ILE A 17 -7.02 5.49 -4.40
CA ILE A 17 -6.12 4.41 -4.80
C ILE A 17 -5.13 4.90 -5.86
N LYS A 18 -3.83 4.68 -5.60
CA LYS A 18 -2.73 5.08 -6.48
C LYS A 18 -2.14 3.90 -7.24
N LEU A 19 -2.00 2.76 -6.58
CA LEU A 19 -1.47 1.54 -7.18
C LEU A 19 -2.01 0.29 -6.48
N TYR A 20 -1.70 -0.86 -7.05
CA TYR A 20 -1.92 -2.16 -6.42
C TYR A 20 -0.58 -2.85 -6.20
N ILE A 21 -0.46 -3.55 -5.08
CA ILE A 21 0.69 -4.41 -4.76
C ILE A 21 0.24 -5.87 -4.72
N LEU A 22 1.19 -6.79 -4.90
CA LEU A 22 0.98 -8.21 -4.69
C LEU A 22 1.68 -8.62 -3.40
N VAL A 23 0.92 -9.14 -2.42
CA VAL A 23 1.44 -9.60 -1.13
C VAL A 23 0.82 -10.96 -0.86
N GLU A 24 1.66 -11.99 -0.66
CA GLU A 24 1.20 -13.36 -0.41
C GLU A 24 0.22 -13.91 -1.46
N GLY A 25 0.35 -13.45 -2.71
CA GLY A 25 -0.56 -13.82 -3.81
C GLY A 25 -1.86 -13.01 -3.87
N GLU A 26 -2.12 -12.13 -2.90
CA GLU A 26 -3.26 -11.23 -2.92
C GLU A 26 -2.91 -9.87 -3.52
N LYS A 27 -3.79 -9.37 -4.40
CA LYS A 27 -3.69 -8.03 -4.98
C LYS A 27 -4.37 -7.02 -4.07
N LEU A 28 -3.61 -6.11 -3.48
CA LEU A 28 -4.10 -5.13 -2.51
C LEU A 28 -4.04 -3.69 -3.08
N PRO A 29 -5.12 -2.91 -2.99
CA PRO A 29 -5.14 -1.49 -3.36
C PRO A 29 -4.39 -0.63 -2.32
N ILE A 30 -3.53 0.27 -2.77
CA ILE A 30 -2.79 1.21 -1.92
C ILE A 30 -3.12 2.65 -2.31
N CYS A 31 -3.57 3.45 -1.33
CA CYS A 31 -3.87 4.86 -1.57
C CYS A 31 -2.62 5.72 -1.74
N LYS A 32 -2.77 6.90 -2.35
CA LYS A 32 -1.68 7.87 -2.57
C LYS A 32 -0.87 8.16 -1.30
N HIS A 33 -1.55 8.39 -0.17
CA HIS A 33 -0.88 8.71 1.10
C HIS A 33 -0.06 7.54 1.66
N CYS A 34 -0.63 6.33 1.63
CA CYS A 34 0.11 5.13 2.05
C CYS A 34 1.30 4.86 1.13
N TRP A 35 1.13 5.04 -0.18
CA TRP A 35 2.21 4.86 -1.14
C TRP A 35 3.37 5.83 -0.90
N SER A 36 3.09 7.12 -0.67
CA SER A 36 4.15 8.10 -0.32
C SER A 36 4.98 7.64 0.88
N GLY A 37 4.31 7.19 1.96
CA GLY A 37 5.02 6.69 3.14
C GLY A 37 5.80 5.38 2.92
N ILE A 38 5.40 4.54 1.96
CA ILE A 38 6.16 3.35 1.57
C ILE A 38 7.38 3.76 0.72
N ALA A 39 7.20 4.64 -0.25
CA ALA A 39 8.26 5.07 -1.17
C ALA A 39 9.38 5.87 -0.49
N GLU A 40 9.07 6.52 0.64
CA GLU A 40 10.05 7.25 1.46
C GLU A 40 10.85 6.34 2.39
N GLN A 41 10.43 5.08 2.60
CA GLN A 41 11.20 4.14 3.42
C GLN A 41 12.44 3.67 2.66
N LYS A 42 13.60 3.73 3.33
CA LYS A 42 14.85 3.11 2.86
C LYS A 42 14.78 1.58 3.03
N LYS A 43 13.94 0.93 2.24
CA LYS A 43 13.90 -0.54 2.13
C LYS A 43 14.35 -0.91 0.73
N GLU A 44 15.40 -1.71 0.67
CA GLU A 44 15.91 -2.30 -0.57
C GLU A 44 15.34 -3.70 -0.71
N TRP A 45 15.05 -4.12 -1.94
CA TRP A 45 14.61 -5.48 -2.22
C TRP A 45 15.84 -6.41 -2.26
N GLY A 46 15.88 -7.42 -1.38
CA GLY A 46 16.81 -8.55 -1.50
C GLY A 46 18.18 -8.40 -0.83
N ASN A 47 18.22 -8.14 0.48
CA ASN A 47 19.35 -8.50 1.33
C ASN A 47 18.98 -9.69 2.22
#